data_AF-A0A354CTF1-F1
#
_entry.id   AF-A0A354CTF1-F1
#
_cell.length_a   1.000
_cell.length_b   1.000
_cell.length_c   1.000
_cell.angle_alpha   90.00
_cell.angle_beta   90.00
_cell.angle_gamma   90.00
#
_symmetry.space_group_name_H-M   'P 1'
#
loop_
_entity.id
_entity.type
_entity.pdbx_description
1 polymer ?
#
loop_
_entity_poly.entity_id
_entity_poly.type
_entity_poly.pdbx_seq_one_letter_code
_entity_poly.pdbx_strand_id
1 'polypeptide(L)' 'MNIKQAKEDIKNAVSAYLTKDRFGNPVIPVERQRPIFLMGAPGIGKTAIMEQIAQELQIGLVSYSMTH' A
#
# COMPACT_ATOMS: atom_id res chain seq x y z
N MET A 1 1.58 17.66 2.16
CA MET A 1 1.36 16.28 1.69
C MET A 1 0.55 16.34 0.40
N ASN A 2 1.11 15.92 -0.73
CA ASN A 2 0.37 15.83 -1.98
C ASN A 2 -0.26 14.44 -2.06
N ILE A 3 -1.59 14.38 -2.04
CA ILE A 3 -2.34 13.12 -2.01
C ILE A 3 -2.14 12.26 -3.26
N LYS A 4 -1.92 12.91 -4.41
CA LYS A 4 -1.62 12.23 -5.67
C LYS A 4 -0.26 11.55 -5.61
N GLN A 5 0.74 12.27 -5.08
CA GLN A 5 2.08 11.72 -4.92
C GLN A 5 2.07 10.54 -3.94
N ALA A 6 1.40 10.69 -2.80
CA ALA A 6 1.27 9.61 -1.83
C ALA A 6 0.66 8.35 -2.44
N LYS A 7 -0.37 8.49 -3.29
CA LYS A 7 -0.98 7.36 -3.99
C LYS A 7 0.02 6.63 -4.90
N GLU A 8 0.79 7.37 -5.69
CA GLU A 8 1.81 6.79 -6.58
C GLU A 8 2.96 6.15 -5.80
N ASP A 9 3.43 6.77 -4.71
CA ASP A 9 4.49 6.21 -3.86
C ASP A 9 4.07 4.86 -3.26
N ILE A 10 2.83 4.77 -2.78
CA ILE A 10 2.27 3.53 -2.23
C ILE A 10 2.11 2.48 -3.33
N LYS A 11 1.62 2.85 -4.52
CA LYS A 11 1.49 1.92 -5.66
C LYS A 11 2.84 1.34 -6.06
N ASN A 12 3.87 2.17 -6.12
CA ASN A 12 5.23 1.76 -6.43
C ASN A 12 5.78 0.79 -5.37
N ALA A 13 5.59 1.11 -4.08
CA ALA A 13 6.01 0.24 -2.99
C ALA A 13 5.31 -1.12 -3.03
N VAL A 14 3.98 -1.15 -3.16
CA VAL A 14 3.21 -2.39 -3.24
C VAL A 14 3.61 -3.21 -4.46
N SER A 15 3.76 -2.59 -5.63
CA SER A 15 4.19 -3.28 -6.85
C SER A 15 5.57 -3.90 -6.68
N ALA A 16 6.52 -3.17 -6.07
CA ALA A 16 7.86 -3.69 -5.78
C ALA A 16 7.82 -4.88 -4.80
N TYR A 17 6.96 -4.84 -3.79
CA TYR A 17 6.82 -5.93 -2.80
C TYR A 17 6.12 -7.17 -3.36
N LEU A 18 5.24 -7.00 -4.36
CA LEU A 18 4.56 -8.10 -5.06
C LEU A 18 5.35 -8.64 -6.25
N THR A 19 6.40 -7.93 -6.69
CA THR A 19 7.23 -8.36 -7.83
C THR A 19 7.96 -9.65 -7.47
N LYS A 20 7.85 -10.64 -8.36
CA LYS A 20 8.47 -11.95 -8.20
C LYS A 20 9.52 -12.20 -9.27
N ASP A 21 10.54 -12.98 -8.92
CA ASP A 21 11.51 -13.49 -9.87
C ASP A 21 10.91 -14.62 -10.74
N ARG A 22 11.72 -15.16 -11.65
CA ARG A 22 11.33 -16.27 -12.54
C ARG A 22 10.96 -17.57 -11.82
N PHE A 23 11.28 -17.68 -10.53
CA PHE A 23 10.97 -18.84 -9.69
C PHE A 23 9.77 -18.60 -8.77
N GLY A 24 9.15 -17.41 -8.86
CA GLY A 24 8.00 -17.03 -8.04
C GLY A 24 8.37 -16.49 -6.65
N ASN A 25 9.66 -16.28 -6.36
CA ASN A 25 10.10 -15.71 -5.10
C ASN A 25 9.98 -14.19 -5.13
N PRO A 26 9.60 -13.51 -4.03
CA PRO A 26 9.63 -12.06 -3.95
C PRO A 26 11.03 -11.52 -4.26
N VAL A 27 11.12 -10.54 -5.17
CA VAL A 27 12.40 -9.87 -5.49
C VAL A 27 12.92 -9.11 -4.28
N ILE A 28 12.01 -8.50 -3.50
CA ILE A 28 12.31 -7.90 -2.20
C ILE A 28 11.91 -8.89 -1.11
N PRO A 29 12.87 -9.44 -0.33
CA PRO A 29 12.57 -10.36 0.76
C PRO A 29 11.59 -9.75 1.77
N VAL A 30 10.69 -10.57 2.31
CA VAL A 30 9.58 -10.13 3.18
C VAL A 30 10.10 -9.37 4.41
N GLU A 31 11.21 -9.81 4.99
CA GLU A 31 11.87 -9.18 6.14
C GLU A 31 12.46 -7.78 5.83
N ARG A 32 12.60 -7.43 4.56
CA ARG A 32 13.04 -6.10 4.10
C ARG A 32 11.90 -5.21 3.64
N GLN A 33 10.68 -5.74 3.51
CA GLN A 33 9.50 -4.95 3.19
C GLN A 33 9.15 -4.08 4.40
N ARG A 34 8.88 -2.79 4.17
CA ARG A 34 8.64 -1.82 5.24
C ARG A 34 7.16 -1.46 5.29
N PRO A 35 6.56 -1.36 6.49
CA PRO A 35 5.20 -0.86 6.63
C PRO A 35 5.07 0.55 6.06
N ILE A 36 3.95 0.82 5.41
CA ILE A 36 3.58 2.16 4.94
C ILE A 36 2.79 2.84 6.04
N PHE A 37 3.22 4.03 6.45
CA PHE A 37 2.56 4.81 7.49
C PHE A 37 2.01 6.11 6.91
N LEU A 38 0.68 6.29 6.97
CA LEU A 38 -0.01 7.48 6.44
C LEU A 38 -0.40 8.43 7.58
N MET A 39 0.27 9.58 7.65
CA MET A 39 -0.02 10.63 8.63
C MET A 39 -0.86 11.77 8.05
N GLY A 40 -1.64 12.44 8.89
CA GLY A 40 -2.37 13.67 8.55
C GLY A 40 -3.68 13.81 9.34
N ALA A 41 -4.40 14.90 9.14
CA ALA A 41 -5.68 15.15 9.81
C ALA A 41 -6.73 14.04 9.56
N PRO A 42 -7.67 13.80 10.49
CA PRO A 42 -8.83 12.95 10.24
C PRO A 42 -9.63 13.43 9.02
N GLY A 43 -10.27 12.51 8.30
CA GLY A 43 -11.13 12.86 7.15
C GLY A 43 -10.41 13.20 5.84
N ILE A 44 -9.07 13.23 5.80
CA ILE A 44 -8.29 13.54 4.57
C ILE A 44 -8.33 12.44 3.49
N GLY A 45 -9.10 11.36 3.70
CA GLY A 45 -9.25 10.26 2.73
C GLY A 45 -8.15 9.18 2.76
N LYS A 46 -7.42 9.03 3.87
CA LYS A 46 -6.38 7.98 4.02
C LYS A 46 -6.91 6.57 3.70
N THR A 47 -8.06 6.21 4.26
CA THR A 47 -8.71 4.91 4.01
C THR A 47 -9.13 4.76 2.55
N ALA A 48 -9.78 5.79 2.00
CA ALA A 48 -10.24 5.78 0.61
C ALA A 48 -9.11 5.62 -0.42
N ILE A 49 -7.92 6.15 -0.12
CA ILE A 49 -6.74 5.97 -0.99
C ILE A 49 -6.29 4.52 -1.02
N MET A 50 -6.26 3.84 0.13
CA MET A 50 -5.89 2.43 0.17
C MET A 50 -6.88 1.57 -0.63
N GLU A 51 -8.17 1.86 -0.55
CA GLU A 51 -9.21 1.20 -1.36
C GLU A 51 -8.99 1.42 -2.86
N GLN A 52 -8.73 2.66 -3.27
CA GLN A 52 -8.46 2.98 -4.68
C GLN A 52 -7.20 2.27 -5.19
N ILE A 53 -6.14 2.23 -4.40
CA ILE A 53 -4.89 1.55 -4.77
C ILE A 53 -5.12 0.06 -4.94
N ALA A 54 -5.86 -0.57 -4.01
CA ALA A 54 -6.18 -1.98 -4.10
C ALA A 54 -6.98 -2.32 -5.37
N GLN A 55 -7.97 -1.48 -5.72
CA GLN A 55 -8.71 -1.61 -6.97
C GLN A 55 -7.82 -1.44 -8.20
N GLU A 56 -6.97 -0.41 -8.24
CA GLU A 56 -6.08 -0.14 -9.37
C GLU A 56 -5.03 -1.23 -9.59
N LEU A 57 -4.51 -1.81 -8.51
CA LEU A 57 -3.54 -2.91 -8.58
C LEU A 57 -4.18 -4.30 -8.66
N GLN A 58 -5.52 -4.38 -8.61
CA GLN A 58 -6.29 -5.62 -8.60
C GLN A 58 -5.85 -6.59 -7.49
N ILE A 59 -5.66 -6.07 -6.28
CA ILE A 59 -5.27 -6.85 -5.10
C ILE A 59 -6.36 -6.82 -4.03
N GLY A 60 -6.40 -7.86 -3.20
CA GLY A 60 -7.29 -7.90 -2.03
C GLY A 60 -6.85 -6.89 -0.96
N LEU A 61 -7.81 -6.17 -0.38
CA LEU A 61 -7.59 -5.28 0.76
C LEU A 61 -8.30 -5.84 1.99
N VAL A 62 -7.53 -6.15 3.04
CA VAL A 62 -8.06 -6.47 4.37
C VAL A 62 -7.89 -5.24 5.24
N SER A 63 -9.00 -4.69 5.73
CA SER A 63 -9.02 -3.52 6.59
C SER A 63 -9.50 -3.87 7.99
N TYR A 64 -8.82 -3.36 9.01
CA TYR A 64 -9.24 -3.42 10.40
C TYR A 64 -9.19 -2.02 11.00
N SER A 65 -10.19 -1.67 11.80
CA SER A 65 -10.22 -0.43 12.56
C SER A 65 -10.18 -0.77 14.04
N MET A 66 -9.23 -0.18 14.77
CA MET A 66 -9.17 -0.33 16.22
C MET A 66 -10.36 0.40 16.84
N THR A 67 -11.29 -0.35 17.40
CA THR A 67 -12.31 0.17 18.33
C THR A 67 -11.69 0.30 19.72
N HIS A 68 -11.87 1.45 20.37
CA HIS A 68 -11.53 1.67 21.77
C HIS A 68 -12.70 1.28 22.68
#